data_AF-A0A843C147-F1
#
_entry.id   AF-A0A843C147-F1
#
_cell.length_a   1.000
_cell.length_b   1.000
_cell.length_c   1.000
_cell.angle_alpha   90.00
_cell.angle_beta   90.00
_cell.angle_gamma   90.00
#
_symmetry.space_group_name_H-M   'P 1'
#
loop_
_entity.id
_entity.type
_entity.pdbx_description
1 polymer ?
#
loop_
_entity_poly.entity_id
_entity_poly.type
_entity_poly.pdbx_seq_one_letter_code
_entity_poly.pdbx_strand_id
1 'polypeptide(L)'
;MSHVSDDFIEQMKLYFHKLTTDYLLATFGEEKGKLLFAKYNYAFQSFFEKNLHLMNSNMSKRHGINSIFVLALDKALEEEELSHKELKAHVIAIYKIMMQSLVETQTKDLETSKDPWYTFVKKTKEGNYRLYENEYFQSVIAFDEESVFGLDVKKCLYFEIFQANNRPDLGPILCAYDYPLSTATDKWIRFERTETIVDGFNRCDFRYYPKDSSIKRKLIESPERISDLILIFIHKETGWGDPLKPQCEFDDLYIRETTKLDEGKISVTFEYHFDEDGFSQYPRVHILNGEVIFDSAGTILDFKLEETYTGPASVEDPYKTKKE
;
A
#
# COMPACT_ATOMS: atom_id res chain seq x y z
N MET A 1 -2.89 14.22 -0.73
CA MET A 1 -2.08 13.98 0.48
C MET A 1 -2.98 14.07 1.70
N SER A 2 -3.25 12.96 2.42
CA SER A 2 -4.04 13.03 3.66
C SER A 2 -3.22 13.75 4.74
N HIS A 3 -3.71 14.89 5.23
CA HIS A 3 -3.13 15.57 6.37
C HIS A 3 -3.27 14.69 7.62
N VAL A 4 -2.21 13.94 7.94
CA VAL A 4 -2.07 13.30 9.23
C VAL A 4 -1.88 14.42 10.25
N SER A 5 -2.82 14.60 11.17
CA SER A 5 -2.72 15.61 12.24
C SER A 5 -1.69 15.20 13.30
N ASP A 6 -1.18 16.16 14.07
CA ASP A 6 -0.32 15.86 15.21
C ASP A 6 -1.03 14.98 16.26
N ASP A 7 -2.36 15.11 16.35
CA ASP A 7 -3.22 14.27 17.18
C ASP A 7 -3.12 12.78 16.80
N PHE A 8 -3.01 12.45 15.51
CA PHE A 8 -2.83 11.08 15.06
C PHE A 8 -1.47 10.48 15.51
N ILE A 9 -0.40 11.27 15.50
CA ILE A 9 0.92 10.80 15.93
C ILE A 9 0.91 10.49 17.42
N GLU A 10 0.27 11.32 18.24
CA GLU A 10 0.10 11.05 19.66
C GLU A 10 -0.78 9.82 19.92
N GLN A 11 -1.87 9.65 19.17
CA GLN A 11 -2.68 8.43 19.25
C GLN A 11 -1.88 7.17 18.91
N MET A 12 -1.02 7.21 17.88
CA MET A 12 -0.12 6.10 17.56
C MET A 12 0.86 5.79 18.71
N LYS A 13 1.48 6.81 19.30
CA LYS A 13 2.39 6.62 20.45
C LYS A 13 1.67 5.96 21.62
N LEU A 14 0.48 6.45 21.96
CA LEU A 14 -0.36 5.85 23.01
C LEU A 14 -0.73 4.41 22.71
N TYR A 15 -1.02 4.09 21.44
CA TYR A 15 -1.29 2.73 21.02
C TYR A 15 -0.07 1.79 21.20
N PHE A 16 1.12 2.21 20.75
CA PHE A 16 2.36 1.47 20.98
C PHE A 16 2.66 1.27 22.47
N HIS A 17 2.46 2.32 23.28
CA HIS A 17 2.63 2.23 24.73
C HIS A 17 1.70 1.18 25.32
N LYS A 18 0.40 1.26 25.02
CA LYS A 18 -0.58 0.30 25.53
C LYS A 18 -0.21 -1.14 25.17
N LEU A 19 0.07 -1.41 23.90
CA LEU A 19 0.43 -2.76 23.44
C LEU A 19 1.69 -3.28 24.14
N THR A 20 2.70 -2.42 24.28
CA THR A 20 3.96 -2.79 24.94
C THR A 20 3.75 -3.04 26.42
N THR A 21 2.98 -2.22 27.12
CA THR A 21 2.64 -2.43 28.55
C THR A 21 1.93 -3.77 28.74
N ASP A 22 0.86 -4.00 28.00
CA ASP A 22 0.05 -5.22 28.12
C ASP A 22 0.93 -6.46 27.88
N TYR A 23 1.80 -6.40 26.86
CA TYR A 23 2.74 -7.48 26.56
C TYR A 23 3.77 -7.73 27.67
N LEU A 24 4.40 -6.67 28.18
CA LEU A 24 5.44 -6.79 29.22
C LEU A 24 4.85 -7.31 30.54
N LEU A 25 3.66 -6.86 30.93
CA LEU A 25 2.95 -7.36 32.11
C LEU A 25 2.63 -8.85 31.98
N ALA A 26 2.12 -9.27 30.81
CA ALA A 26 1.79 -10.67 30.57
C ALA A 26 3.03 -11.57 30.53
N THR A 27 4.16 -11.07 30.01
CA THR A 27 5.37 -11.86 29.78
C THR A 27 6.28 -11.94 31.01
N PHE A 28 6.46 -10.83 31.74
CA PHE A 28 7.43 -10.73 32.83
C PHE A 28 6.78 -10.65 34.22
N GLY A 29 5.44 -10.69 34.29
CA GLY A 29 4.68 -10.54 35.53
C GLY A 29 4.47 -9.07 35.91
N GLU A 30 3.59 -8.82 36.89
CA GLU A 30 3.10 -7.47 37.19
C GLU A 30 4.20 -6.51 37.67
N GLU A 31 4.99 -6.88 38.67
CA GLU A 31 6.02 -5.97 39.23
C GLU A 31 7.13 -5.67 38.22
N LYS A 32 7.72 -6.72 37.65
CA LYS A 32 8.82 -6.59 36.68
C LYS A 32 8.34 -5.96 35.37
N GLY A 33 7.16 -6.34 34.87
CA GLY A 33 6.56 -5.75 33.68
C GLY A 33 6.32 -4.24 33.81
N LYS A 34 5.86 -3.75 34.97
CA LYS A 34 5.75 -2.31 35.25
C LYS A 34 7.11 -1.61 35.22
N LEU A 35 8.14 -2.21 35.82
CA LEU A 35 9.50 -1.66 35.81
C LEU A 35 10.05 -1.57 34.38
N LEU A 36 9.94 -2.65 33.60
CA LEU A 36 10.39 -2.69 32.21
C LEU A 36 9.61 -1.69 31.34
N PHE A 37 8.30 -1.55 31.55
CA PHE A 37 7.51 -0.54 30.84
C PHE A 37 7.96 0.90 31.17
N ALA A 38 8.27 1.20 32.44
CA ALA A 38 8.79 2.51 32.81
C ALA A 38 10.12 2.82 32.09
N LYS A 39 11.04 1.83 32.02
CA LYS A 39 12.30 1.95 31.25
C LYS A 39 12.02 2.15 29.75
N TYR A 40 11.13 1.35 29.17
CA TYR A 40 10.71 1.48 27.78
C TYR A 40 10.14 2.87 27.48
N ASN A 41 9.21 3.37 28.28
CA ASN A 41 8.56 4.65 28.05
C ASN A 41 9.56 5.82 28.11
N TYR A 42 10.49 5.78 29.08
CA TYR A 42 11.57 6.77 29.15
C TYR A 42 12.49 6.71 27.92
N ALA A 43 12.92 5.50 27.52
CA ALA A 43 13.75 5.31 26.35
C ALA A 43 13.05 5.74 25.06
N PHE A 44 11.75 5.41 24.90
CA PHE A 44 10.94 5.77 23.75
C PHE A 44 10.86 7.28 23.58
N GLN A 45 10.55 8.03 24.64
CA GLN A 45 10.50 9.49 24.61
C GLN A 45 11.86 10.09 24.23
N SER A 46 12.93 9.62 24.88
CA SER A 46 14.29 10.09 24.60
C SER A 46 14.72 9.84 23.16
N PHE A 47 14.51 8.62 22.64
CA PHE A 47 14.82 8.29 21.26
C PHE A 47 13.92 9.07 20.27
N PHE A 48 12.63 9.24 20.57
CA PHE A 48 11.73 10.00 19.70
C PHE A 48 12.20 11.45 19.54
N GLU A 49 12.48 12.14 20.66
CA GLU A 49 12.98 13.52 20.66
C GLU A 49 14.33 13.64 19.96
N LYS A 50 15.27 12.74 20.27
CA LYS A 50 16.61 12.72 19.65
C LYS A 50 16.56 12.60 18.13
N ASN A 51 15.58 11.87 17.59
CA ASN A 51 15.47 11.58 16.16
C ASN A 51 14.50 12.51 15.41
N LEU A 52 13.96 13.58 16.03
CA LEU A 52 13.06 14.53 15.37
C LEU A 52 13.69 15.18 14.12
N HIS A 53 15.01 15.34 14.08
CA HIS A 53 15.72 15.86 12.92
C HIS A 53 15.62 14.95 11.67
N LEU A 54 15.41 13.64 11.86
CA LEU A 54 15.12 12.67 10.79
C LEU A 54 13.60 12.51 10.54
N MET A 55 12.77 12.93 11.50
CA MET A 55 11.31 12.81 11.49
C MET A 55 10.62 14.17 11.41
N ASN A 56 10.98 14.96 10.40
CA ASN A 56 10.55 16.36 10.25
C ASN A 56 9.13 16.55 9.68
N SER A 57 8.41 15.47 9.34
CA SER A 57 7.03 15.51 8.83
C SER A 57 6.18 14.45 9.52
N ASN A 58 4.86 14.57 9.43
CA ASN A 58 3.96 13.57 10.03
C ASN A 58 4.07 12.21 9.34
N MET A 59 4.49 12.17 8.06
CA MET A 59 4.85 10.92 7.39
C MET A 59 6.08 10.28 8.03
N SER A 60 7.18 11.01 8.17
CA SER A 60 8.40 10.46 8.75
C SER A 60 8.26 10.14 10.25
N LYS A 61 7.48 10.90 11.03
CA LYS A 61 7.15 10.54 12.42
C LYS A 61 6.33 9.25 12.49
N ARG A 62 5.28 9.11 11.68
CA ARG A 62 4.45 7.90 11.62
C ARG A 62 5.29 6.66 11.39
N HIS A 63 6.20 6.74 10.43
CA HIS A 63 7.09 5.63 10.11
C HIS A 63 8.17 5.44 11.18
N GLY A 64 8.84 6.51 11.59
CA GLY A 64 9.97 6.45 12.51
C GLY A 64 9.64 5.84 13.87
N ILE A 65 8.39 5.95 14.34
CA ILE A 65 7.90 5.27 15.56
C ILE A 65 8.29 3.79 15.58
N ASN A 66 8.29 3.09 14.44
CA ASN A 66 8.69 1.69 14.37
C ASN A 66 10.15 1.46 14.83
N SER A 67 11.10 2.25 14.31
CA SER A 67 12.50 2.13 14.73
C SER A 67 12.69 2.58 16.18
N ILE A 68 11.98 3.63 16.60
CA ILE A 68 12.01 4.13 17.99
C ILE A 68 11.49 3.07 18.96
N PHE A 69 10.41 2.37 18.61
CA PHE A 69 9.87 1.27 19.39
C PHE A 69 10.90 0.16 19.61
N VAL A 70 11.58 -0.28 18.54
CA VAL A 70 12.60 -1.35 18.64
C VAL A 70 13.79 -0.89 19.50
N LEU A 71 14.28 0.34 19.30
CA LEU A 71 15.35 0.94 20.11
C LEU A 71 14.97 1.01 21.59
N ALA A 72 13.75 1.45 21.89
CA ALA A 72 13.27 1.59 23.26
C ALA A 72 13.06 0.25 23.96
N LEU A 73 12.56 -0.77 23.23
CA LEU A 73 12.34 -2.09 23.79
C LEU A 73 13.66 -2.82 24.05
N ASP A 74 14.62 -2.73 23.13
CA ASP A 74 15.99 -3.20 23.34
C ASP A 74 16.59 -2.56 24.59
N LYS A 75 16.50 -1.23 24.73
CA LYS A 75 17.03 -0.51 25.89
C LYS A 75 16.35 -0.91 27.21
N ALA A 76 15.04 -1.18 27.18
CA ALA A 76 14.31 -1.60 28.37
C ALA A 76 14.71 -3.00 28.86
N LEU A 77 15.07 -3.88 27.92
CA LEU A 77 15.41 -5.29 28.15
C LEU A 77 16.93 -5.55 28.23
N GLU A 78 17.77 -4.50 28.21
CA GLU A 78 19.23 -4.65 28.21
C GLU A 78 19.75 -5.45 29.41
N GLU A 79 19.18 -5.24 30.60
CA GLU A 79 19.54 -5.97 31.84
C GLU A 79 19.06 -7.43 31.86
N GLU A 80 18.20 -7.82 30.92
CA GLU A 80 17.74 -9.21 30.79
C GLU A 80 18.74 -10.08 30.01
N GLU A 81 19.84 -9.49 29.51
CA GLU A 81 20.91 -10.17 28.78
C GLU A 81 20.39 -11.04 27.61
N LEU A 82 19.31 -10.59 26.97
CA LEU A 82 18.65 -11.33 25.90
C LEU A 82 19.57 -11.48 24.69
N SER A 83 19.53 -12.66 24.08
CA SER A 83 20.08 -12.83 22.73
C SER A 83 19.28 -12.01 21.71
N HIS A 84 19.92 -11.69 20.58
CA HIS A 84 19.26 -11.02 19.47
C HIS A 84 17.99 -11.76 18.97
N LYS A 85 17.99 -13.09 19.05
CA LYS A 85 16.85 -13.94 18.68
C LYS A 85 15.67 -13.76 19.65
N GLU A 86 15.94 -13.63 20.94
CA GLU A 86 14.91 -13.44 21.97
C GLU A 86 14.31 -12.04 21.89
N LEU A 87 15.15 -11.00 21.76
CA LEU A 87 14.68 -9.63 21.51
C LEU A 87 13.78 -9.58 20.27
N LYS A 88 14.20 -10.21 19.16
CA LYS A 88 13.40 -10.32 17.95
C LYS A 88 12.05 -10.98 18.21
N ALA A 89 12.00 -12.05 19.02
CA ALA A 89 10.75 -12.73 19.34
C ALA A 89 9.77 -11.81 20.08
N HIS A 90 10.25 -11.02 21.05
CA HIS A 90 9.43 -10.04 21.76
C HIS A 90 8.91 -8.93 20.84
N VAL A 91 9.78 -8.34 20.02
CA VAL A 91 9.40 -7.31 19.04
C VAL A 91 8.33 -7.84 18.08
N ILE A 92 8.53 -9.03 17.50
CA ILE A 92 7.58 -9.63 16.56
C ILE A 92 6.26 -10.00 17.24
N ALA A 93 6.26 -10.41 18.51
CA ALA A 93 5.04 -10.70 19.24
C ALA A 93 4.14 -9.47 19.40
N ILE A 94 4.72 -8.32 19.78
CA ILE A 94 3.98 -7.05 19.87
C ILE A 94 3.49 -6.62 18.48
N TYR A 95 4.33 -6.71 17.46
CA TYR A 95 3.97 -6.36 16.09
C TYR A 95 2.81 -7.20 15.53
N LYS A 96 2.74 -8.50 15.86
CA LYS A 96 1.61 -9.35 15.44
C LYS A 96 0.28 -8.85 15.99
N ILE A 97 0.25 -8.40 17.24
CA ILE A 97 -0.96 -7.81 17.84
C ILE A 97 -1.30 -6.49 17.14
N MET A 98 -0.30 -5.64 16.93
CA MET A 98 -0.46 -4.34 16.26
C MET A 98 -1.01 -4.47 14.83
N MET A 99 -0.57 -5.48 14.09
CA MET A 99 -0.96 -5.72 12.71
C MET A 99 -2.24 -6.52 12.55
N GLN A 100 -2.81 -7.04 13.63
CA GLN A 100 -3.86 -8.06 13.52
C GLN A 100 -5.03 -7.59 12.65
N SER A 101 -5.52 -6.37 12.84
CA SER A 101 -6.63 -5.82 12.04
C SER A 101 -6.26 -5.64 10.56
N LEU A 102 -5.03 -5.21 10.27
CA LEU A 102 -4.52 -5.08 8.91
C LEU A 102 -4.45 -6.45 8.22
N VAL A 103 -3.88 -7.43 8.92
CA VAL A 103 -3.74 -8.82 8.47
C VAL A 103 -5.10 -9.46 8.21
N GLU A 104 -6.06 -9.30 9.12
CA GLU A 104 -7.42 -9.83 8.99
C GLU A 104 -8.14 -9.19 7.80
N THR A 105 -8.03 -7.87 7.64
CA THR A 105 -8.63 -7.14 6.51
C THR A 105 -8.04 -7.63 5.20
N GLN A 106 -6.70 -7.66 5.08
CA GLN A 106 -6.02 -8.10 3.87
C GLN A 106 -6.36 -9.55 3.53
N THR A 107 -6.40 -10.45 4.52
CA THR A 107 -6.76 -11.86 4.31
C THR A 107 -8.19 -11.98 3.81
N LYS A 108 -9.14 -11.31 4.46
CA LYS A 108 -10.55 -11.33 4.05
C LYS A 108 -10.74 -10.82 2.63
N ASP A 109 -10.07 -9.74 2.27
CA ASP A 109 -10.13 -9.17 0.92
C ASP A 109 -9.70 -10.19 -0.14
N LEU A 110 -8.60 -10.90 0.10
CA LEU A 110 -8.11 -11.95 -0.79
C LEU A 110 -9.01 -13.20 -0.82
N GLU A 111 -9.61 -13.57 0.31
CA GLU A 111 -10.55 -14.69 0.40
C GLU A 111 -11.82 -14.46 -0.41
N THR A 112 -12.33 -13.22 -0.39
CA THR A 112 -13.57 -12.86 -1.09
C THR A 112 -13.35 -12.46 -2.55
N SER A 113 -12.11 -12.21 -2.96
CA SER A 113 -11.79 -11.77 -4.31
C SER A 113 -11.92 -12.90 -5.33
N LYS A 114 -12.43 -12.56 -6.52
CA LYS A 114 -12.43 -13.45 -7.70
C LYS A 114 -11.04 -13.59 -8.31
N ASP A 115 -10.19 -12.58 -8.13
CA ASP A 115 -8.80 -12.50 -8.59
C ASP A 115 -7.89 -12.00 -7.44
N PRO A 116 -7.51 -12.90 -6.51
CA PRO A 116 -6.71 -12.51 -5.34
C PRO A 116 -5.35 -11.92 -5.71
N TRP A 117 -4.75 -12.34 -6.83
CA TRP A 117 -3.47 -11.77 -7.27
C TRP A 117 -3.62 -10.31 -7.68
N TYR A 118 -4.61 -10.01 -8.53
CA TYR A 118 -4.88 -8.63 -8.93
C TYR A 118 -5.23 -7.75 -7.73
N THR A 119 -6.12 -8.22 -6.85
CA THR A 119 -6.50 -7.49 -5.63
C THR A 119 -5.29 -7.21 -4.75
N PHE A 120 -4.38 -8.20 -4.59
CA PHE A 120 -3.14 -8.01 -3.85
C PHE A 120 -2.24 -6.95 -4.50
N VAL A 121 -1.97 -7.06 -5.80
CA VAL A 121 -1.09 -6.13 -6.52
C VAL A 121 -1.63 -4.71 -6.48
N LYS A 122 -2.93 -4.52 -6.73
CA LYS A 122 -3.61 -3.22 -6.65
C LYS A 122 -3.44 -2.58 -5.27
N LYS A 123 -3.79 -3.31 -4.21
CA LYS A 123 -3.67 -2.82 -2.83
C LYS A 123 -2.23 -2.55 -2.40
N THR A 124 -1.29 -3.38 -2.85
CA THR A 124 0.12 -3.15 -2.60
C THR A 124 0.58 -1.87 -3.28
N LYS A 125 0.25 -1.63 -4.56
CA LYS A 125 0.57 -0.37 -5.28
C LYS A 125 -0.01 0.85 -4.56
N GLU A 126 -1.30 0.84 -4.23
CA GLU A 126 -1.96 1.93 -3.51
C GLU A 126 -1.32 2.22 -2.14
N GLY A 127 -1.02 1.15 -1.39
CA GLY A 127 -0.32 1.24 -0.11
C GLY A 127 1.08 1.83 -0.27
N ASN A 128 1.81 1.39 -1.30
CA ASN A 128 3.17 1.81 -1.57
C ASN A 128 3.26 3.27 -1.98
N TYR A 129 2.43 3.69 -2.93
CA TYR A 129 2.31 5.08 -3.36
C TYR A 129 2.05 6.00 -2.16
N ARG A 130 1.13 5.61 -1.28
CA ARG A 130 0.76 6.41 -0.11
C ARG A 130 1.85 6.49 0.96
N LEU A 131 2.64 5.44 1.16
CA LEU A 131 3.49 5.29 2.35
C LEU A 131 5.00 5.30 2.06
N TYR A 132 5.43 4.88 0.87
CA TYR A 132 6.83 4.59 0.59
C TYR A 132 7.37 5.28 -0.69
N GLU A 133 6.51 5.83 -1.54
CA GLU A 133 6.91 6.68 -2.67
C GLU A 133 7.10 8.14 -2.23
N ASN A 134 8.14 8.36 -1.42
CA ASN A 134 8.48 9.67 -0.86
C ASN A 134 9.99 9.77 -0.57
N GLU A 135 10.42 10.94 -0.08
CA GLU A 135 11.83 11.25 0.20
C GLU A 135 12.48 10.40 1.31
N TYR A 136 11.69 9.63 2.08
CA TYR A 136 12.16 8.82 3.21
C TYR A 136 12.40 7.35 2.85
N PHE A 137 11.72 6.84 1.82
CA PHE A 137 11.78 5.43 1.41
C PHE A 137 12.13 5.19 -0.06
N GLN A 138 11.89 6.14 -0.98
CA GLN A 138 12.22 6.02 -2.40
C GLN A 138 11.89 4.63 -2.99
N SER A 139 10.66 4.15 -2.78
CA SER A 139 10.19 2.92 -3.40
C SER A 139 9.91 3.14 -4.89
N VAL A 140 10.24 2.15 -5.71
CA VAL A 140 9.91 2.15 -7.15
C VAL A 140 9.40 0.78 -7.58
N ILE A 141 8.51 0.74 -8.56
CA ILE A 141 8.09 -0.50 -9.20
C ILE A 141 9.24 -1.03 -10.05
N ALA A 142 9.67 -2.26 -9.75
CA ALA A 142 10.72 -2.97 -10.48
C ALA A 142 10.13 -3.93 -11.53
N PHE A 143 9.01 -4.58 -11.20
CA PHE A 143 8.28 -5.49 -12.08
C PHE A 143 6.78 -5.27 -11.92
N ASP A 144 6.05 -5.27 -13.03
CA ASP A 144 4.59 -5.13 -13.07
C ASP A 144 4.02 -5.96 -14.21
N GLU A 145 4.16 -7.26 -14.06
CA GLU A 145 3.80 -8.26 -15.07
C GLU A 145 2.69 -9.16 -14.54
N GLU A 146 2.03 -9.89 -15.44
CA GLU A 146 0.92 -10.77 -15.06
C GLU A 146 1.30 -11.82 -14.00
N SER A 147 2.53 -12.33 -14.04
CA SER A 147 3.01 -13.40 -13.14
C SER A 147 4.01 -12.94 -12.07
N VAL A 148 4.36 -11.66 -12.04
CA VAL A 148 5.31 -11.12 -11.06
C VAL A 148 5.07 -9.65 -10.81
N PHE A 149 5.04 -9.28 -9.55
CA PHE A 149 5.04 -7.89 -9.12
C PHE A 149 6.22 -7.67 -8.18
N GLY A 150 6.96 -6.58 -8.38
CA GLY A 150 8.17 -6.32 -7.62
C GLY A 150 8.39 -4.85 -7.34
N LEU A 151 8.93 -4.57 -6.17
CA LEU A 151 9.25 -3.24 -5.67
C LEU A 151 10.71 -3.20 -5.21
N ASP A 152 11.40 -2.12 -5.55
CA ASP A 152 12.73 -1.82 -5.02
C ASP A 152 12.63 -0.60 -4.10
N VAL A 153 13.07 -0.75 -2.86
CA VAL A 153 13.20 0.35 -1.90
C VAL A 153 14.66 0.76 -1.85
N LYS A 154 14.98 1.98 -2.31
CA LYS A 154 16.38 2.46 -2.45
C LYS A 154 16.86 3.34 -1.29
N LYS A 155 15.93 3.80 -0.46
CA LYS A 155 16.21 4.55 0.77
C LYS A 155 15.33 4.00 1.89
N CYS A 156 15.73 4.08 3.15
CA CYS A 156 14.90 3.52 4.21
C CYS A 156 15.11 4.28 5.51
N LEU A 157 14.17 5.19 5.82
CA LEU A 157 14.17 5.94 7.07
C LEU A 157 14.28 5.03 8.30
N TYR A 158 13.69 3.83 8.25
CA TYR A 158 13.80 2.89 9.35
C TYR A 158 15.26 2.57 9.70
N PHE A 159 16.07 2.29 8.68
CA PHE A 159 17.47 1.96 8.84
C PHE A 159 18.33 3.19 9.14
N GLU A 160 18.02 4.34 8.54
CA GLU A 160 18.69 5.61 8.85
C GLU A 160 18.57 5.98 10.34
N ILE A 161 17.40 5.76 10.96
CA ILE A 161 17.23 5.97 12.41
C ILE A 161 18.12 5.02 13.20
N PHE A 162 18.23 3.75 12.82
CA PHE A 162 19.13 2.81 13.51
C PHE A 162 20.60 3.22 13.37
N GLN A 163 21.03 3.64 12.18
CA GLN A 163 22.39 4.15 11.94
C GLN A 163 22.69 5.40 12.79
N ALA A 164 21.77 6.37 12.83
CA ALA A 164 21.92 7.58 13.64
C ALA A 164 22.00 7.31 15.15
N ASN A 165 21.54 6.14 15.60
CA ASN A 165 21.63 5.70 16.99
C ASN A 165 22.75 4.68 17.24
N ASN A 166 23.64 4.45 16.28
CA ASN A 166 24.73 3.47 16.34
C ASN A 166 24.24 2.04 16.63
N ARG A 167 23.03 1.70 16.15
CA ARG A 167 22.41 0.38 16.32
C ARG A 167 21.94 -0.26 15.01
N PRO A 168 22.76 -0.29 13.95
CA PRO A 168 22.39 -0.95 12.69
C PRO A 168 22.08 -2.45 12.88
N ASP A 169 22.62 -3.06 13.94
CA ASP A 169 22.34 -4.45 14.34
C ASP A 169 20.86 -4.72 14.62
N LEU A 170 20.06 -3.71 14.97
CA LEU A 170 18.62 -3.85 15.21
C LEU A 170 17.77 -3.80 13.94
N GLY A 171 18.32 -3.32 12.82
CA GLY A 171 17.62 -3.24 11.55
C GLY A 171 17.01 -4.58 11.08
N PRO A 172 17.72 -5.73 11.14
CA PRO A 172 17.17 -7.03 10.73
C PRO A 172 15.96 -7.48 11.56
N ILE A 173 15.84 -7.02 12.82
CA ILE A 173 14.66 -7.28 13.65
C ILE A 173 13.44 -6.60 13.04
N LEU A 174 13.57 -5.32 12.71
CA LEU A 174 12.47 -4.56 12.11
C LEU A 174 12.14 -5.08 10.70
N CYS A 175 13.14 -5.43 9.88
CA CYS A 175 12.89 -6.04 8.57
C CYS A 175 12.16 -7.38 8.66
N ALA A 176 12.24 -8.11 9.79
CA ALA A 176 11.52 -9.36 9.96
C ALA A 176 10.00 -9.19 10.14
N TYR A 177 9.52 -7.96 10.36
CA TYR A 177 8.10 -7.59 10.37
C TYR A 177 7.37 -7.97 9.07
N ASP A 178 8.09 -8.02 7.94
CA ASP A 178 7.49 -8.34 6.65
C ASP A 178 7.00 -9.80 6.56
N TYR A 179 7.58 -10.71 7.35
CA TYR A 179 7.23 -12.13 7.30
C TYR A 179 5.85 -12.45 7.89
N PRO A 180 5.42 -11.88 9.03
CA PRO A 180 4.03 -11.96 9.45
C PRO A 180 3.02 -11.51 8.38
N LEU A 181 3.29 -10.41 7.66
CA LEU A 181 2.43 -9.93 6.58
C LEU A 181 2.42 -10.90 5.39
N SER A 182 3.59 -11.41 5.00
CA SER A 182 3.68 -12.39 3.92
C SER A 182 2.98 -13.70 4.28
N THR A 183 3.10 -14.14 5.54
CA THR A 183 2.45 -15.37 6.04
C THR A 183 0.93 -15.29 5.94
N ALA A 184 0.35 -14.13 6.22
CA ALA A 184 -1.09 -13.91 6.12
C ALA A 184 -1.64 -14.11 4.70
N THR A 185 -0.84 -13.77 3.69
CA THR A 185 -1.22 -13.86 2.28
C THR A 185 -0.66 -15.11 1.59
N ASP A 186 0.05 -15.96 2.33
CA ASP A 186 0.83 -17.09 1.81
C ASP A 186 -0.03 -18.16 1.13
N LYS A 187 -1.35 -18.17 1.34
CA LYS A 187 -2.27 -19.03 0.59
C LYS A 187 -2.35 -18.66 -0.90
N TRP A 188 -2.16 -17.39 -1.25
CA TRP A 188 -2.31 -16.88 -2.61
C TRP A 188 -0.99 -16.34 -3.19
N ILE A 189 -0.13 -15.80 -2.34
CA ILE A 189 1.04 -15.01 -2.74
C ILE A 189 2.30 -15.68 -2.20
N ARG A 190 3.26 -15.94 -3.08
CA ARG A 190 4.64 -16.28 -2.70
C ARG A 190 5.42 -14.97 -2.62
N PHE A 191 6.02 -14.72 -1.46
CA PHE A 191 6.89 -13.58 -1.21
C PHE A 191 8.34 -14.02 -1.18
N GLU A 192 9.20 -13.28 -1.88
CA GLU A 192 10.65 -13.41 -1.83
C GLU A 192 11.31 -12.05 -1.63
N ARG A 193 12.41 -12.06 -0.88
CA ARG A 193 13.32 -10.95 -0.70
C ARG A 193 14.72 -11.50 -0.49
N THR A 194 15.67 -11.01 -1.27
CA THR A 194 17.04 -11.56 -1.34
C THR A 194 18.11 -10.52 -1.01
N GLU A 195 17.79 -9.25 -1.18
CA GLU A 195 18.62 -8.09 -0.92
C GLU A 195 17.92 -7.19 0.10
N THR A 196 18.68 -6.68 1.06
CA THR A 196 18.21 -5.65 1.97
C THR A 196 19.28 -4.59 2.17
N ILE A 197 18.84 -3.34 2.35
CA ILE A 197 19.75 -2.23 2.69
C ILE A 197 20.49 -2.53 4.02
N VAL A 198 19.81 -3.19 4.97
CA VAL A 198 20.41 -3.54 6.25
C VAL A 198 21.53 -4.58 6.13
N ASP A 199 21.45 -5.48 5.17
CA ASP A 199 22.51 -6.45 4.86
C ASP A 199 23.62 -5.84 3.98
N GLY A 200 23.56 -4.53 3.69
CA GLY A 200 24.58 -3.79 2.94
C GLY A 200 24.36 -3.74 1.43
N PHE A 201 23.20 -4.20 0.92
CA PHE A 201 22.84 -4.03 -0.48
C PHE A 201 22.37 -2.59 -0.77
N ASN A 202 22.32 -2.22 -2.04
CA ASN A 202 21.88 -0.88 -2.46
C ASN A 202 20.35 -0.69 -2.47
N ARG A 203 19.59 -1.73 -2.11
CA ARG A 203 18.12 -1.73 -2.08
C ARG A 203 17.57 -2.85 -1.20
N CYS A 204 16.29 -2.76 -0.87
CA CYS A 204 15.48 -3.91 -0.47
C CYS A 204 14.62 -4.35 -1.65
N ASP A 205 14.65 -5.63 -2.02
CA ASP A 205 13.96 -6.18 -3.19
C ASP A 205 12.71 -7.01 -2.81
N PHE A 206 11.53 -6.40 -2.83
CA PHE A 206 10.30 -7.14 -2.57
C PHE A 206 9.82 -7.79 -3.87
N ARG A 207 9.65 -9.11 -3.87
CA ARG A 207 9.18 -9.88 -5.03
C ARG A 207 7.97 -10.71 -4.64
N TYR A 208 6.90 -10.57 -5.41
CA TYR A 208 5.65 -11.25 -5.20
C TYR A 208 5.29 -12.05 -6.44
N TYR A 209 4.76 -13.25 -6.22
CA TYR A 209 4.32 -14.14 -7.27
C TYR A 209 2.99 -14.79 -6.87
N PRO A 210 2.07 -15.03 -7.81
CA PRO A 210 0.91 -15.87 -7.53
C PRO A 210 1.37 -17.31 -7.23
N LYS A 211 0.84 -17.94 -6.18
CA LYS A 211 1.16 -19.35 -5.86
C LYS A 211 0.46 -20.34 -6.77
N ASP A 212 -0.75 -20.01 -7.18
CA ASP A 212 -1.48 -20.81 -8.14
C ASP A 212 -1.24 -20.23 -9.54
N SER A 213 -0.49 -20.96 -10.35
CA SER A 213 -0.21 -20.57 -11.75
C SER A 213 -1.47 -20.56 -12.63
N SER A 214 -2.58 -21.13 -12.17
CA SER A 214 -3.91 -20.98 -12.78
C SER A 214 -4.60 -19.65 -12.41
N ILE A 215 -3.99 -18.83 -11.52
CA ILE A 215 -4.31 -17.41 -11.32
C ILE A 215 -3.94 -16.55 -12.56
N LYS A 216 -3.48 -17.17 -13.65
CA LYS A 216 -3.76 -16.68 -15.02
C LYS A 216 -5.26 -16.80 -15.36
N ARG A 217 -6.15 -16.39 -14.46
CA ARG A 217 -7.59 -16.40 -14.73
C ARG A 217 -7.87 -15.34 -15.77
N LYS A 218 -8.64 -15.76 -16.78
CA LYS A 218 -9.00 -14.94 -17.94
C LYS A 218 -9.59 -13.64 -17.43
N LEU A 219 -9.11 -12.51 -17.95
CA LEU A 219 -9.60 -11.16 -17.65
C LEU A 219 -11.13 -11.08 -17.47
N ILE A 220 -11.89 -11.85 -18.26
CA ILE A 220 -13.35 -11.99 -18.19
C ILE A 220 -13.92 -12.36 -16.80
N GLU A 221 -13.14 -13.01 -15.95
CA GLU A 221 -13.56 -13.47 -14.62
C GLU A 221 -13.27 -12.44 -13.52
N SER A 222 -12.64 -11.31 -13.87
CA SER A 222 -12.25 -10.23 -12.96
C SER A 222 -12.88 -8.89 -13.39
N PRO A 223 -14.17 -8.65 -13.06
CA PRO A 223 -14.84 -7.39 -13.40
C PRO A 223 -14.12 -6.15 -12.87
N GLU A 224 -13.53 -6.24 -11.68
CA GLU A 224 -12.75 -5.13 -11.09
C GLU A 224 -11.54 -4.76 -11.94
N ARG A 225 -10.79 -5.78 -12.41
CA ARG A 225 -9.64 -5.56 -13.30
C ARG A 225 -10.07 -4.98 -14.65
N ILE A 226 -11.19 -5.44 -15.20
CA ILE A 226 -11.76 -4.88 -16.45
C ILE A 226 -12.10 -3.40 -16.26
N SER A 227 -12.82 -3.06 -15.18
CA SER A 227 -13.18 -1.68 -14.88
C SER A 227 -11.95 -0.78 -14.75
N ASP A 228 -10.94 -1.22 -14.00
CA ASP A 228 -9.71 -0.45 -13.82
C ASP A 228 -8.96 -0.25 -15.15
N LEU A 229 -8.88 -1.28 -16.01
CA LEU A 229 -8.26 -1.16 -17.34
C LEU A 229 -9.01 -0.17 -18.25
N ILE A 230 -10.35 -0.18 -18.19
CA ILE A 230 -11.18 0.75 -18.95
C ILE A 230 -11.00 2.18 -18.43
N LEU A 231 -10.97 2.39 -17.11
CA LEU A 231 -10.72 3.71 -16.53
C LEU A 231 -9.34 4.25 -16.94
N ILE A 232 -8.29 3.45 -16.80
CA ILE A 232 -6.93 3.83 -17.24
C ILE A 232 -6.92 4.22 -18.73
N PHE A 233 -7.62 3.44 -19.57
CA PHE A 233 -7.75 3.75 -20.98
C PHE A 233 -8.49 5.06 -21.24
N ILE A 234 -9.66 5.26 -20.62
CA ILE A 234 -10.44 6.49 -20.77
C ILE A 234 -9.60 7.69 -20.35
N HIS A 235 -9.01 7.64 -19.16
CA HIS A 235 -8.19 8.74 -18.62
C HIS A 235 -7.00 9.07 -19.53
N LYS A 236 -6.38 8.05 -20.13
CA LYS A 236 -5.30 8.24 -21.10
C LYS A 236 -5.79 8.89 -22.39
N GLU A 237 -6.91 8.44 -22.95
CA GLU A 237 -7.42 8.92 -24.23
C GLU A 237 -8.06 10.30 -24.12
N THR A 238 -8.77 10.60 -23.04
CA THR A 238 -9.49 11.87 -22.86
C THR A 238 -8.68 12.89 -22.06
N GLY A 239 -7.84 12.44 -21.12
CA GLY A 239 -7.19 13.30 -20.13
C GLY A 239 -8.10 13.72 -18.97
N TRP A 240 -9.33 13.19 -18.91
CA TRP A 240 -10.31 13.36 -17.83
C TRP A 240 -10.12 12.33 -16.73
N GLY A 241 -10.48 12.64 -15.50
CA GLY A 241 -10.43 11.72 -14.37
C GLY A 241 -9.00 11.38 -13.92
N ASP A 242 -8.00 12.14 -14.37
CA ASP A 242 -6.60 11.88 -14.00
C ASP A 242 -6.43 12.12 -12.50
N PRO A 243 -6.13 11.07 -11.69
CA PRO A 243 -5.98 11.20 -10.24
C PRO A 243 -4.82 12.13 -9.84
N LEU A 244 -3.96 12.53 -10.79
CA LEU A 244 -2.88 13.50 -10.60
C LEU A 244 -3.32 14.96 -10.82
N LYS A 245 -4.55 15.22 -11.30
CA LYS A 245 -5.13 16.56 -11.44
C LYS A 245 -6.24 16.77 -10.39
N PRO A 246 -5.96 17.51 -9.29
CA PRO A 246 -6.82 17.54 -8.10
C PRO A 246 -8.03 18.48 -8.19
N GLN A 247 -8.46 18.88 -9.38
CA GLN A 247 -9.73 19.59 -9.53
C GLN A 247 -10.82 18.53 -9.33
N CYS A 248 -11.82 18.76 -8.49
CA CYS A 248 -12.81 17.74 -8.13
C CYS A 248 -13.55 17.20 -9.37
N GLU A 249 -13.26 15.94 -9.69
CA GLU A 249 -13.83 15.19 -10.80
C GLU A 249 -14.51 13.94 -10.20
N PHE A 250 -15.79 13.73 -10.48
CA PHE A 250 -16.47 12.47 -10.16
C PHE A 250 -16.58 11.64 -11.42
N ASP A 251 -16.08 10.42 -11.37
CA ASP A 251 -16.20 9.47 -12.44
C ASP A 251 -16.95 8.20 -12.04
N ASP A 252 -17.96 7.83 -12.82
CA ASP A 252 -18.69 6.58 -12.65
C ASP A 252 -18.55 5.74 -13.92
N LEU A 253 -18.06 4.52 -13.77
CA LEU A 253 -17.98 3.54 -14.85
C LEU A 253 -19.03 2.45 -14.68
N TYR A 254 -19.87 2.29 -15.69
CA TYR A 254 -20.89 1.26 -15.77
C TYR A 254 -20.55 0.26 -16.87
N ILE A 255 -20.12 -0.94 -16.49
CA ILE A 255 -19.98 -2.05 -17.45
C ILE A 255 -21.38 -2.50 -17.88
N ARG A 256 -21.68 -2.42 -19.18
CA ARG A 256 -22.99 -2.78 -19.74
C ARG A 256 -23.03 -4.25 -20.12
N GLU A 257 -22.05 -4.71 -20.89
CA GLU A 257 -21.96 -6.09 -21.34
C GLU A 257 -20.49 -6.54 -21.40
N THR A 258 -20.26 -7.84 -21.16
CA THR A 258 -18.96 -8.46 -21.37
C THR A 258 -19.17 -9.73 -22.18
N THR A 259 -18.69 -9.71 -23.41
CA THR A 259 -18.89 -10.80 -24.39
C THR A 259 -17.56 -11.47 -24.68
N LYS A 260 -17.54 -12.79 -24.55
CA LYS A 260 -16.38 -13.60 -24.93
C LYS A 260 -16.38 -13.73 -26.46
N LEU A 261 -15.28 -13.31 -27.07
CA LEU A 261 -15.04 -13.53 -28.49
C LEU A 261 -14.24 -14.85 -28.63
N ASP A 262 -13.30 -14.91 -29.57
CA ASP A 262 -12.44 -16.07 -29.80
C ASP A 262 -11.01 -15.84 -29.23
N GLU A 263 -10.21 -16.91 -29.12
CA GLU A 263 -8.78 -16.87 -28.73
C GLU A 263 -8.49 -16.20 -27.37
N GLY A 264 -9.45 -16.21 -26.45
CA GLY A 264 -9.28 -15.58 -25.13
C GLY A 264 -9.48 -14.06 -25.13
N LYS A 265 -9.99 -13.49 -26.23
CA LYS A 265 -10.39 -12.09 -26.33
C LYS A 265 -11.76 -11.85 -25.70
N ILE A 266 -11.97 -10.65 -25.19
CA ILE A 266 -13.27 -10.19 -24.69
C ILE A 266 -13.60 -8.84 -25.29
N SER A 267 -14.86 -8.64 -25.68
CA SER A 267 -15.42 -7.31 -25.92
C SER A 267 -16.18 -6.86 -24.68
N VAL A 268 -15.92 -5.64 -24.25
CA VAL A 268 -16.60 -5.02 -23.10
C VAL A 268 -17.24 -3.72 -23.57
N THR A 269 -18.55 -3.62 -23.44
CA THR A 269 -19.27 -2.37 -23.65
C THR A 269 -19.52 -1.68 -22.31
N PHE A 270 -19.37 -0.37 -22.28
CA PHE A 270 -19.47 0.41 -21.06
C PHE A 270 -20.04 1.81 -21.32
N GLU A 271 -20.50 2.42 -20.23
CA GLU A 271 -20.87 3.82 -20.16
C GLU A 271 -20.07 4.48 -19.03
N TYR A 272 -19.44 5.60 -19.31
CA TYR A 272 -18.61 6.35 -18.37
C TYR A 272 -19.16 7.76 -18.22
N HIS A 273 -19.40 8.16 -16.97
CA HIS A 273 -19.91 9.48 -16.61
C HIS A 273 -18.75 10.24 -15.99
N PHE A 274 -18.56 11.48 -16.44
CA PHE A 274 -17.55 12.38 -15.92
C PHE A 274 -18.18 13.71 -15.58
N ASP A 275 -18.09 14.13 -14.33
CA ASP A 275 -18.54 15.45 -13.88
C ASP A 275 -17.33 16.37 -13.66
N GLU A 276 -17.24 17.46 -14.42
CA GLU A 276 -16.10 18.40 -14.39
C GLU A 276 -15.96 19.14 -13.06
N ASP A 277 -17.05 19.35 -12.31
CA ASP A 277 -17.00 20.16 -11.10
C ASP A 277 -17.80 19.63 -9.91
N GLY A 278 -18.64 18.60 -10.10
CA GLY A 278 -19.28 17.82 -9.03
C GLY A 278 -20.24 18.56 -8.11
N PHE A 279 -20.35 19.89 -8.25
CA PHE A 279 -20.98 20.78 -7.28
C PHE A 279 -21.73 21.94 -7.95
N SER A 280 -21.66 22.11 -9.27
CA SER A 280 -22.40 23.19 -9.92
C SER A 280 -23.90 22.92 -9.99
N GLN A 281 -24.67 24.01 -10.00
CA GLN A 281 -26.12 23.97 -10.16
C GLN A 281 -26.54 23.56 -11.58
N TYR A 282 -25.62 23.54 -12.54
CA TYR A 282 -25.87 23.16 -13.93
C TYR A 282 -24.97 22.00 -14.31
N PRO A 283 -25.50 20.84 -14.74
CA PRO A 283 -24.69 19.66 -15.01
C PRO A 283 -23.54 19.97 -15.98
N ARG A 284 -22.31 19.74 -15.51
CA ARG A 284 -21.09 19.70 -16.35
C ARG A 284 -20.66 18.25 -16.57
N VAL A 285 -21.64 17.45 -16.97
CA VAL A 285 -21.50 16.00 -17.08
C VAL A 285 -21.25 15.63 -18.53
N HIS A 286 -20.24 14.80 -18.76
CA HIS A 286 -19.97 14.14 -20.02
C HIS A 286 -20.33 12.66 -19.87
N ILE A 287 -21.05 12.10 -20.85
CA ILE A 287 -21.33 10.67 -20.89
C ILE A 287 -20.70 10.08 -22.14
N LEU A 288 -19.71 9.21 -21.92
CA LEU A 288 -19.06 8.43 -22.96
C LEU A 288 -19.66 7.03 -23.01
N ASN A 289 -20.02 6.59 -24.21
CA ASN A 289 -20.29 5.19 -24.48
C ASN A 289 -19.09 4.59 -25.23
N GLY A 290 -18.67 3.40 -24.82
CA GLY A 290 -17.51 2.75 -25.41
C GLY A 290 -17.65 1.25 -25.54
N GLU A 291 -16.82 0.72 -26.43
CA GLU A 291 -16.57 -0.70 -26.61
C GLU A 291 -15.06 -0.88 -26.65
N VAL A 292 -14.51 -1.79 -25.84
CA VAL A 292 -13.08 -2.11 -25.86
C VAL A 292 -12.93 -3.62 -26.02
N ILE A 293 -12.01 -4.02 -26.90
CA ILE A 293 -11.63 -5.42 -27.08
C ILE A 293 -10.29 -5.64 -26.39
N PHE A 294 -10.28 -6.53 -25.39
CA PHE A 294 -9.06 -6.94 -24.70
C PHE A 294 -8.57 -8.30 -25.16
N ASP A 295 -7.26 -8.51 -25.14
CA ASP A 295 -6.68 -9.86 -25.12
C ASP A 295 -6.77 -10.51 -23.72
N SER A 296 -6.22 -11.71 -23.57
CA SER A 296 -6.22 -12.42 -22.27
C SER A 296 -5.37 -11.74 -21.19
N ALA A 297 -4.40 -10.92 -21.57
CA ALA A 297 -3.52 -10.19 -20.65
C ALA A 297 -4.10 -8.83 -20.21
N GLY A 298 -5.16 -8.36 -20.88
CA GLY A 298 -5.73 -7.03 -20.66
C GLY A 298 -5.14 -5.95 -21.55
N THR A 299 -4.43 -6.31 -22.61
CA THR A 299 -4.03 -5.38 -23.66
C THR A 299 -5.23 -5.01 -24.50
N ILE A 300 -5.43 -3.72 -24.75
CA ILE A 300 -6.46 -3.23 -25.68
C ILE A 300 -6.02 -3.52 -27.11
N LEU A 301 -6.80 -4.32 -27.82
CA LEU A 301 -6.59 -4.69 -29.21
C LEU A 301 -7.33 -3.77 -30.17
N ASP A 302 -8.53 -3.33 -29.78
CA ASP A 302 -9.38 -2.42 -30.55
C ASP A 302 -10.30 -1.67 -29.59
N PHE A 303 -10.79 -0.50 -29.99
CA PHE A 303 -11.74 0.26 -29.20
C PHE A 303 -12.61 1.20 -30.04
N LYS A 304 -13.77 1.54 -29.48
CA LYS A 304 -14.64 2.64 -29.90
C LYS A 304 -15.01 3.44 -28.68
N LEU A 305 -14.94 4.76 -28.80
CA LEU A 305 -15.31 5.68 -27.72
C LEU A 305 -16.00 6.90 -28.32
N GLU A 306 -17.23 7.13 -27.87
CA GLU A 306 -18.11 8.20 -28.35
C GLU A 306 -18.73 8.95 -27.18
N GLU A 307 -18.62 10.28 -27.20
CA GLU A 307 -19.38 11.13 -26.31
C GLU A 307 -20.82 11.23 -26.81
N THR A 308 -21.74 10.77 -25.98
CA THR A 308 -23.17 10.71 -26.29
C THR A 308 -23.98 11.79 -25.60
N TYR A 309 -23.41 12.46 -24.59
CA TYR A 309 -24.01 13.59 -23.91
C TYR A 309 -22.93 14.54 -23.41
N THR A 310 -23.17 15.84 -23.61
CA THR A 310 -22.39 16.94 -23.05
C THR A 310 -23.34 17.84 -22.26
N GLY A 311 -23.00 18.08 -20.99
CA GLY A 311 -23.76 18.94 -20.11
C GLY A 311 -23.85 20.38 -20.66
N PRO A 312 -24.98 21.07 -20.46
CA PRO A 312 -25.19 22.41 -21.02
C PRO A 312 -24.23 23.48 -20.46
N ALA A 313 -23.55 23.17 -19.36
CA ALA A 313 -22.57 24.07 -18.72
C ALA A 313 -21.11 23.61 -18.86
N SER A 314 -20.85 22.52 -19.59
CA SER A 314 -19.49 22.06 -19.89
C SER A 314 -18.78 23.05 -20.81
N VAL A 315 -17.49 23.30 -20.55
CA VAL A 315 -16.67 24.20 -21.37
C VAL A 315 -16.00 23.38 -22.49
N GLU A 316 -15.93 23.94 -23.71
CA GLU A 316 -15.38 23.35 -24.96
C GLU A 316 -14.81 21.91 -24.90
N ASP A 317 -15.41 21.04 -25.71
CA ASP A 317 -15.10 19.62 -25.92
C ASP A 317 -13.61 19.35 -26.29
N PRO A 318 -12.79 18.85 -25.35
CA PRO A 318 -11.39 18.50 -25.62
C PRO A 318 -11.23 17.15 -26.37
N TYR A 319 -12.31 16.37 -26.55
CA TYR A 319 -12.27 15.08 -27.25
C TYR A 319 -12.59 15.23 -28.75
N LYS A 320 -13.48 16.15 -29.14
CA LYS A 320 -13.73 16.50 -30.56
C LYS A 320 -12.47 16.97 -31.29
N THR A 321 -11.51 17.57 -30.58
CA THR A 321 -10.26 18.06 -31.18
C THR A 321 -9.22 16.96 -31.47
N LYS A 322 -9.45 15.71 -31.06
CA LYS A 322 -8.57 14.56 -31.37
C LYS A 322 -9.04 13.67 -32.53
N LYS A 323 -10.22 13.95 -33.12
CA LYS A 323 -10.83 13.16 -34.21
C LYS A 323 -10.43 13.61 -35.63
N GLU A 324 -9.42 14.48 -35.79
CA GLU A 324 -8.88 14.86 -37.12
C GLU A 324 -7.76 13.93 -37.61
#